data_AF-A0A553ZSV9-F1
#
_entry.id   AF-A0A553ZSV9-F1
#
_cell.length_a   1.000
_cell.length_b   1.000
_cell.length_c   1.000
_cell.angle_alpha   90.00
_cell.angle_beta   90.00
_cell.angle_gamma   90.00
#
_symmetry.space_group_name_H-M   'P 1'
#
loop_
_entity.id
_entity.type
_entity.pdbx_description
1 polymer ?
#
loop_
_entity_poly.entity_id
_entity_poly.type
_entity_poly.pdbx_seq_one_letter_code
_entity_poly.pdbx_strand_id
1 'polypeptide(L)'
;SPLRMNPRAISSIHLGMQLMRDALSANPDLDGVFCTNDDIAMGALLLCRERNLAVPEQISIAGFHGLEIGRQMLPSLASVIPPRFDIG
;
A
#
# COMPACT_ATOMS: atom_id res chain seq x y z
N SER A 1 8.85 -11.85 12.65
CA SER A 1 7.55 -11.16 12.77
C SER A 1 7.47 -10.06 11.73
N PRO A 2 6.29 -9.74 11.17
CA PRO A 2 6.17 -8.65 10.21
C PRO A 2 6.53 -7.31 10.87
N LEU A 3 7.25 -6.45 10.14
CA LEU A 3 7.48 -5.07 10.54
C LEU A 3 6.12 -4.36 10.63
N ARG A 4 5.87 -3.65 11.74
CA ARG A 4 4.64 -2.88 11.93
C ARG A 4 4.97 -1.40 12.02
N MET A 5 4.32 -0.61 11.19
CA MET A 5 4.42 0.84 11.20
C MET A 5 3.04 1.42 11.51
N ASN A 6 2.96 2.30 12.50
CA ASN A 6 1.71 2.92 12.92
C ASN A 6 1.91 4.44 13.00
N PRO A 7 1.74 5.15 11.87
CA PRO A 7 1.89 6.60 11.84
C PRO A 7 0.76 7.28 12.62
N ARG A 8 1.09 8.28 13.43
CA ARG A 8 0.08 9.19 14.02
C ARG A 8 -0.22 10.34 13.06
N ALA A 9 -0.73 10.00 11.88
CA ALA A 9 -1.04 10.95 10.82
C ALA A 9 -2.27 10.50 10.01
N ILE A 10 -2.88 11.45 9.30
CA ILE A 10 -3.99 11.17 8.40
C ILE A 10 -3.45 10.40 7.18
N SER A 11 -4.17 9.34 6.80
CA SER A 11 -3.85 8.55 5.61
C SER A 11 -3.81 9.46 4.37
N SER A 12 -2.77 9.29 3.56
CA SER A 12 -2.60 9.99 2.30
C SER A 12 -1.62 9.23 1.42
N ILE A 13 -1.66 9.55 0.12
CA ILE A 13 -0.70 9.02 -0.86
C ILE A 13 0.74 9.41 -0.48
N HIS A 14 0.96 10.67 -0.06
CA HIS A 14 2.28 11.14 0.35
C HIS A 14 2.83 10.35 1.53
N LEU A 15 2.00 10.13 2.56
CA LEU A 15 2.37 9.32 3.71
C LEU A 15 2.70 7.88 3.29
N GLY A 16 1.95 7.28 2.36
CA GLY A 16 2.24 5.96 1.82
C GLY A 16 3.62 5.86 1.16
N MET A 17 4.03 6.88 0.39
CA MET A 17 5.39 6.93 -0.18
C MET A 17 6.47 7.04 0.91
N GLN A 18 6.24 7.83 1.96
CA GLN A 18 7.18 7.95 3.07
C GLN A 18 7.32 6.63 3.83
N LEU A 19 6.21 5.99 4.18
CA LEU A 19 6.22 4.72 4.91
C LEU A 19 6.89 3.60 4.11
N MET A 20 6.63 3.50 2.82
CA MET A 20 7.26 2.47 1.99
C MET A 20 8.78 2.70 1.87
N ARG A 21 9.22 3.96 1.87
CA ARG A 21 10.64 4.34 1.86
C ARG A 21 11.32 3.92 3.14
N ASP A 22 10.68 4.19 4.27
CA ASP A 22 11.17 3.81 5.59
C ASP A 22 11.17 2.28 5.77
N ALA A 23 10.12 1.59 5.29
CA ALA A 23 10.01 0.14 5.35
C ALA A 23 11.13 -0.57 4.56
N LEU A 24 11.43 -0.13 3.34
CA LEU A 24 12.55 -0.64 2.54
C LEU A 24 13.91 -0.35 3.18
N SER A 25 14.03 0.78 3.89
CA SER A 25 15.27 1.13 4.58
C SER A 25 15.47 0.27 5.83
N ALA A 26 14.38 -0.05 6.54
CA ALA A 26 14.40 -0.90 7.72
C ALA A 26 14.52 -2.39 7.38
N ASN A 27 13.99 -2.82 6.24
CA ASN A 27 14.06 -4.19 5.74
C ASN A 27 14.31 -4.21 4.22
N PRO A 28 15.57 -4.28 3.77
CA PRO A 28 15.91 -4.32 2.34
C PRO A 28 15.34 -5.53 1.58
N ASP A 29 15.08 -6.64 2.28
CA ASP A 29 14.52 -7.87 1.72
C ASP A 29 12.98 -7.92 1.77
N LEU A 30 12.33 -6.76 1.99
CA LEU A 30 10.87 -6.64 2.01
C LEU A 30 10.27 -7.02 0.65
N ASP A 31 9.41 -8.05 0.65
CA ASP A 31 8.75 -8.62 -0.53
C ASP A 31 7.24 -8.34 -0.57
N GLY A 32 6.69 -7.70 0.46
CA GLY A 32 5.27 -7.40 0.51
C GLY A 32 4.85 -6.44 1.61
N VAL A 33 3.80 -5.66 1.32
CA VAL A 33 3.16 -4.75 2.27
C VAL A 33 1.64 -4.87 2.23
N PHE A 34 1.04 -4.83 3.42
CA PHE A 34 -0.40 -4.69 3.59
C PHE A 34 -0.69 -3.35 4.28
N CYS A 35 -1.42 -2.49 3.58
CA CYS A 35 -1.80 -1.17 4.07
C CYS A 35 -3.26 -1.18 4.54
N THR A 36 -3.53 -0.53 5.66
CA THR A 36 -4.88 -0.44 6.23
C THR A 36 -5.84 0.44 5.44
N ASN A 37 -5.31 1.19 4.45
CA ASN A 37 -6.08 2.09 3.60
C ASN A 37 -5.47 2.09 2.19
N ASP A 38 -6.33 2.20 1.17
CA ASP A 38 -5.92 2.22 -0.24
C ASP A 38 -5.08 3.45 -0.63
N ASP A 39 -5.24 4.61 0.02
CA ASP A 39 -4.41 5.80 -0.24
C ASP A 39 -2.94 5.59 0.14
N ILE A 40 -2.68 4.95 1.28
CA ILE A 40 -1.35 4.54 1.69
C ILE A 40 -0.79 3.49 0.71
N ALA A 41 -1.61 2.51 0.32
CA ALA A 41 -1.20 1.48 -0.64
C ALA A 41 -0.86 2.07 -2.03
N MET A 42 -1.64 3.04 -2.50
CA MET A 42 -1.34 3.79 -3.72
C MET A 42 -0.02 4.55 -3.60
N GLY A 43 0.25 5.18 -2.45
CA GLY A 43 1.54 5.81 -2.16
C GLY A 43 2.71 4.81 -2.21
N ALA A 44 2.55 3.63 -1.61
CA ALA A 44 3.55 2.57 -1.67
C ALA A 44 3.82 2.11 -3.11
N LEU A 45 2.76 1.95 -3.91
CA LEU A 45 2.87 1.59 -5.32
C LEU A 45 3.60 2.66 -6.14
N LEU A 46 3.28 3.94 -5.91
CA LEU A 46 3.96 5.06 -6.57
C LEU A 46 5.46 5.08 -6.23
N LEU A 47 5.84 4.84 -4.98
CA LEU A 47 7.24 4.74 -4.61
C LEU A 47 7.94 3.55 -5.29
N CYS A 48 7.29 2.38 -5.34
CA CYS A 48 7.86 1.22 -6.03
C CYS A 48 8.13 1.55 -7.49
N ARG A 49 7.18 2.22 -8.16
CA ARG A 49 7.35 2.70 -9.53
C ARG A 49 8.49 3.73 -9.65
N GLU A 50 8.61 4.69 -8.73
CA GLU A 50 9.73 5.66 -8.69
C GLU A 50 11.09 4.94 -8.59
N ARG A 51 11.15 3.82 -7.87
CA ARG A 51 12.38 3.02 -7.68
C ARG A 51 12.57 1.89 -8.68
N ASN A 52 11.72 1.78 -9.70
CA ASN A 52 11.72 0.67 -10.66
C ASN A 52 11.63 -0.72 -10.00
N LEU A 53 10.90 -0.83 -8.89
CA LEU A 53 10.58 -2.09 -8.23
C LEU A 53 9.29 -2.66 -8.85
N ALA A 54 9.39 -3.86 -9.41
CA ALA A 54 8.27 -4.53 -10.06
C ALA A 54 7.22 -4.96 -9.02
N VAL A 55 5.96 -4.61 -9.29
CA VAL A 55 4.81 -5.02 -8.51
C VAL A 55 3.90 -5.83 -9.43
N PRO A 56 3.54 -7.07 -9.08
CA PRO A 56 3.79 -7.76 -7.81
C PRO A 56 5.09 -8.57 -7.73
N GLU A 57 5.90 -8.65 -8.79
CA GLU A 57 6.95 -9.67 -8.92
C GLU A 57 8.08 -9.55 -7.90
N GLN A 58 8.45 -8.34 -7.50
CA GLN A 58 9.46 -8.10 -6.46
C GLN A 58 8.82 -7.73 -5.13
N ILE A 59 7.76 -6.92 -5.16
CA ILE A 59 7.06 -6.49 -3.96
C ILE A 59 5.56 -6.56 -4.21
N SER A 60 4.86 -7.35 -3.40
CA SER A 60 3.40 -7.41 -3.40
C SER A 60 2.79 -6.27 -2.58
N ILE A 61 1.73 -5.63 -3.09
CA ILE A 61 1.05 -4.54 -2.39
C ILE A 61 -0.43 -4.85 -2.30
N ALA A 62 -0.96 -4.81 -1.08
CA ALA A 62 -2.38 -4.93 -0.81
C ALA A 62 -2.87 -3.76 0.06
N GLY A 63 -4.02 -3.20 -0.32
CA GLY A 63 -4.73 -2.18 0.43
C GLY A 63 -5.99 -2.70 1.12
N PHE A 64 -6.80 -1.76 1.58
CA PHE A 64 -8.07 -2.00 2.22
C PHE A 64 -8.97 -0.81 1.92
N HIS A 65 -10.22 -1.10 1.54
CA HIS A 65 -11.36 -0.21 1.24
C HIS A 65 -11.96 -0.42 -0.15
N GLY A 66 -11.22 -0.98 -1.11
CA GLY A 66 -11.68 -1.20 -2.47
C GLY A 66 -12.00 0.08 -3.24
N LEU A 67 -11.28 1.18 -2.98
CA LEU A 67 -11.51 2.46 -3.64
C LEU A 67 -11.40 2.31 -5.18
N GLU A 68 -12.36 2.92 -5.89
CA GLU A 68 -12.44 2.83 -7.35
C GLU A 68 -11.15 3.25 -8.04
N ILE A 69 -10.54 4.33 -7.56
CA ILE A 69 -9.27 4.84 -8.10
C ILE A 69 -8.13 3.81 -8.01
N GLY A 70 -8.10 2.97 -6.97
CA GLY A 70 -7.11 1.91 -6.83
C GLY A 70 -7.20 0.86 -7.93
N ARG A 71 -8.42 0.61 -8.45
CA ARG A 71 -8.66 -0.32 -9.56
C ARG A 71 -8.21 0.22 -10.91
N GLN A 72 -8.05 1.54 -11.03
CA GLN A 72 -7.60 2.23 -12.24
C GLN A 72 -6.09 2.46 -12.28
N MET A 73 -5.37 2.13 -11.19
CA MET A 73 -3.91 2.19 -11.14
C MET A 73 -3.26 1.14 -12.05
N LEU A 74 -1.98 1.34 -12.38
CA LEU A 74 -1.17 0.39 -13.15
C LEU A 74 0.09 0.00 -12.37
N PRO A 75 0.20 -1.27 -11.91
CA PRO A 75 -0.84 -2.31 -11.87
C PRO A 75 -2.05 -1.92 -11.02
N SER A 76 -3.18 -2.60 -11.23
CA SER A 76 -4.38 -2.40 -10.41
C SER A 76 -4.10 -2.82 -8.96
N LEU A 77 -4.57 -2.02 -8.00
CA LEU A 77 -4.31 -2.28 -6.59
C LEU A 77 -5.17 -3.44 -6.07
N ALA A 78 -4.53 -4.49 -5.54
CA ALA A 78 -5.22 -5.52 -4.76
C ALA A 78 -5.75 -4.89 -3.46
N SER A 79 -7.03 -5.09 -3.14
CA SER A 79 -7.64 -4.46 -1.95
C SER A 79 -8.74 -5.33 -1.36
N VAL A 80 -8.85 -5.29 -0.03
CA VAL A 80 -9.98 -5.87 0.69
C VAL A 80 -11.20 -4.96 0.55
N ILE A 81 -12.32 -5.52 0.11
CA ILE A 81 -13.61 -4.84 0.00
C ILE A 81 -14.49 -5.26 1.17
N PRO A 82 -14.63 -4.45 2.23
CA PRO A 82 -15.55 -4.78 3.32
C PRO A 82 -17.02 -4.64 2.85
N PRO A 83 -17.96 -5.42 3.41
CA PRO A 83 -19.37 -5.37 3.04
C PRO A 83 -20.07 -4.17 3.69
N ARG A 84 -19.69 -2.96 3.28
CA ARG A 84 -20.10 -1.69 3.92
C ARG A 84 -21.61 -1.44 3.91
N PHE A 85 -22.31 -2.04 2.96
CA PHE A 85 -23.77 -1.92 2.84
C PHE A 85 -24.53 -2.96 3.66
N ASP A 86 -23.85 -4.04 4.08
CA ASP A 86 -24.45 -5.10 4.89
C ASP A 86 -24.20 -4.88 6.40
N ILE A 87 -23.30 -3.97 6.74
CA ILE A 87 -22.95 -3.60 8.11
C ILE A 87 -23.53 -2.20 8.38
N GLY A 88 -24.71 -2.16 9.00
CA GLY A 88 -25.41 -0.95 9.42
C GLY A 88 -26.00 -1.11 10.82
#